data_AF-A0A9E4Y3T3-F1
#
_entry.id   AF-A0A9E4Y3T3-F1
#
_cell.length_a   1.000
_cell.length_b   1.000
_cell.length_c   1.000
_cell.angle_alpha   90.00
_cell.angle_beta   90.00
_cell.angle_gamma   90.00
#
_symmetry.space_group_name_H-M   'P 1'
#
loop_
_entity.id
_entity.type
_entity.pdbx_description
1 polymer ?
#
loop_
_entity_poly.entity_id
_entity_poly.type
_entity_poly.pdbx_seq_one_letter_code
_entity_poly.pdbx_strand_id
1 'polypeptide(L)'
;AAIYAIGMLHLRRENLKFYAGPYLIGGALLAIGLTYLLTFDGVFNELQSSRSPALTGPYLALAAIVSGISIAAIVVNVWNSVRSGEKLVSRFAEPGVVALVIGSGWLIATMPFSSPGPYVIGFNLLLVLLIFGSIVLGIVNKREALVNVGIVFFVIDLSTRYIELTVDMLDTSLAFIVGGLLLLGIGYAMERGRRRLLRQFGMMEVTSDT
;
A
#
# COMPACT_ATOMS: atom_id res chain seq x y z
N ALA A 1 1.96 8.82 -5.96
CA ALA A 1 2.26 10.27 -5.86
C ALA A 1 1.22 11.14 -6.57
N ALA A 2 1.03 11.03 -7.89
CA ALA A 2 0.16 11.95 -8.65
C ALA A 2 -1.29 12.00 -8.17
N ILE A 3 -1.93 10.85 -7.92
CA ILE A 3 -3.32 10.77 -7.45
C ILE A 3 -3.49 11.51 -6.12
N TYR A 4 -2.59 11.27 -5.16
CA TYR A 4 -2.59 11.96 -3.88
C TYR A 4 -2.37 13.47 -4.04
N ALA A 5 -1.42 13.86 -4.90
CA ALA A 5 -1.09 15.26 -5.16
C ALA A 5 -2.25 16.03 -5.80
N ILE A 6 -3.01 15.41 -6.69
CA ILE A 6 -4.23 15.96 -7.27
C ILE A 6 -5.32 16.11 -6.21
N GLY A 7 -5.46 15.15 -5.29
CA GLY A 7 -6.37 15.23 -4.15
C GLY A 7 -6.11 16.45 -3.26
N MET A 8 -4.84 16.79 -2.99
CA MET A 8 -4.47 17.99 -2.23
C MET A 8 -4.96 19.29 -2.92
N LEU A 9 -4.86 19.37 -4.25
CA LEU A 9 -5.34 20.53 -5.01
C LEU A 9 -6.86 20.69 -4.95
N HIS A 10 -7.60 19.57 -4.91
CA HIS A 10 -9.07 19.57 -4.87
C HIS A 10 -9.63 20.05 -3.51
N LEU A 11 -8.92 19.80 -2.41
CA LEU A 11 -9.33 20.24 -1.07
C LEU A 11 -9.43 21.77 -0.92
N ARG A 12 -8.75 22.53 -1.77
CA ARG A 12 -8.70 24.00 -1.70
C ARG A 12 -9.75 24.73 -2.54
N ARG A 13 -10.44 24.05 -3.45
CA ARG A 13 -11.56 24.64 -4.21
C ARG A 13 -12.88 24.26 -3.54
N GLU A 14 -13.66 25.25 -3.13
CA GLU A 14 -14.94 25.01 -2.41
C GLU A 14 -15.90 24.10 -3.18
N ASN A 15 -15.92 24.19 -4.52
CA ASN A 15 -16.76 23.35 -5.38
C ASN A 15 -16.28 21.90 -5.52
N LEU A 16 -15.06 21.55 -5.06
CA LEU A 16 -14.44 20.24 -5.31
C LEU A 16 -14.02 19.49 -4.03
N LYS A 17 -14.24 20.08 -2.85
CA LYS A 17 -13.93 19.45 -1.55
C LYS A 17 -14.56 18.07 -1.38
N PHE A 18 -15.77 17.88 -1.90
CA PHE A 18 -16.51 16.61 -1.79
C PHE A 18 -15.78 15.46 -2.50
N TYR A 19 -15.10 15.73 -3.61
CA TYR A 19 -14.43 14.70 -4.42
C TYR A 19 -12.98 14.45 -3.99
N ALA A 20 -12.40 15.27 -3.12
CA ALA A 20 -10.99 15.18 -2.76
C ALA A 20 -10.63 13.98 -1.87
N GLY A 21 -11.59 13.51 -1.04
CA GLY A 21 -11.39 12.40 -0.10
C GLY A 21 -10.94 11.10 -0.77
N PRO A 22 -11.67 10.59 -1.78
CA PRO A 22 -11.30 9.37 -2.51
C PRO A 22 -9.91 9.43 -3.15
N TYR A 23 -9.49 10.56 -3.71
CA TYR A 23 -8.16 10.70 -4.33
C TYR A 23 -7.04 10.65 -3.30
N LEU A 24 -7.24 11.25 -2.12
CA LEU A 24 -6.26 11.19 -1.04
C LEU A 24 -6.13 9.78 -0.48
N ILE A 25 -7.26 9.12 -0.21
CA ILE A 25 -7.25 7.76 0.34
C ILE A 25 -6.69 6.78 -0.69
N GLY A 26 -7.19 6.82 -1.93
CA GLY A 26 -6.70 5.95 -3.00
C GLY A 26 -5.22 6.17 -3.30
N GLY A 27 -4.76 7.42 -3.29
CA GLY A 27 -3.35 7.75 -3.45
C GLY A 27 -2.46 7.23 -2.32
N ALA A 28 -2.93 7.30 -1.07
CA ALA A 28 -2.23 6.77 0.10
C ALA A 28 -2.21 5.23 0.11
N LEU A 29 -3.35 4.59 -0.16
CA LEU A 29 -3.47 3.13 -0.27
C LEU A 29 -2.52 2.58 -1.33
N LEU A 30 -2.48 3.19 -2.52
CA LEU A 30 -1.57 2.77 -3.58
C LEU A 30 -0.11 2.99 -3.19
N ALA A 31 0.23 4.13 -2.58
CA ALA A 31 1.61 4.39 -2.17
C ALA A 31 2.09 3.37 -1.12
N ILE A 32 1.34 3.19 -0.03
CA ILE A 32 1.72 2.28 1.05
C ILE A 32 1.66 0.82 0.57
N GLY A 33 0.62 0.45 -0.18
CA GLY A 33 0.45 -0.91 -0.70
C GLY A 33 1.56 -1.32 -1.67
N LEU A 34 1.94 -0.44 -2.61
CA LEU A 34 3.05 -0.72 -3.51
C LEU A 34 4.38 -0.78 -2.75
N THR A 35 4.61 0.13 -1.81
CA THR A 35 5.81 0.08 -0.96
C THR A 35 5.86 -1.21 -0.15
N TYR A 36 4.74 -1.69 0.39
CA TYR A 36 4.65 -2.95 1.10
C TYR A 36 5.09 -4.14 0.24
N LEU A 37 4.60 -4.22 -1.01
CA LEU A 37 5.03 -5.29 -1.93
C LEU A 37 6.54 -5.24 -2.23
N LEU A 38 7.14 -4.05 -2.28
CA LEU A 38 8.58 -3.89 -2.51
C LEU A 38 9.43 -4.24 -1.29
N THR A 39 8.83 -4.56 -0.16
CA THR A 39 9.58 -4.98 1.03
C THR A 39 9.95 -6.46 1.01
N PHE A 40 9.47 -7.23 0.03
CA PHE A 40 9.82 -8.64 -0.15
C PHE A 40 11.04 -8.80 -1.06
N ASP A 41 11.96 -9.68 -0.66
CA ASP A 41 13.17 -10.00 -1.42
C ASP A 41 12.87 -10.74 -2.75
N GLY A 42 11.82 -11.56 -2.80
CA GLY A 42 11.36 -12.21 -4.02
C GLY A 42 11.05 -11.22 -5.14
N VAL A 43 10.44 -10.08 -4.80
CA VAL A 43 10.13 -9.02 -5.77
C VAL A 43 11.39 -8.38 -6.35
N PHE A 44 12.46 -8.25 -5.56
CA PHE A 44 13.75 -7.78 -6.06
C PHE A 44 14.33 -8.73 -7.11
N ASN A 45 14.31 -10.03 -6.84
CA ASN A 45 14.83 -11.05 -7.75
C ASN A 45 14.04 -11.10 -9.07
N GLU A 46 12.70 -10.99 -9.00
CA GLU A 46 11.83 -10.93 -10.18
C GLU A 46 12.07 -9.67 -11.01
N LEU A 47 12.17 -8.50 -10.38
CA LEU A 47 12.44 -7.24 -11.06
C LEU A 47 13.83 -7.22 -11.72
N GLN A 48 14.83 -7.84 -11.09
CA GLN A 48 16.18 -7.94 -11.64
C GLN A 48 16.26 -8.92 -12.82
N SER A 49 15.61 -10.08 -12.71
CA SER A 49 15.58 -11.10 -13.76
C SER A 49 14.72 -10.70 -14.97
N SER A 50 13.62 -9.98 -14.75
CA SER A 50 12.72 -9.50 -15.80
C SER A 50 13.16 -8.20 -16.46
N ARG A 51 14.33 -7.66 -16.07
CA ARG A 51 14.81 -6.36 -16.54
C ARG A 51 15.23 -6.43 -18.01
N SER A 52 14.36 -5.91 -18.88
CA SER A 52 14.65 -5.76 -20.31
C SER A 52 15.16 -4.35 -20.62
N PRO A 53 16.33 -4.19 -21.27
CA PRO A 53 16.83 -2.88 -21.70
C PRO A 53 15.83 -2.10 -22.57
N ALA A 54 15.09 -2.81 -23.43
CA ALA A 54 14.09 -2.23 -24.33
C ALA A 54 12.91 -1.57 -23.60
N LEU A 55 12.51 -2.09 -22.42
CA LEU A 55 11.39 -1.55 -21.65
C LEU A 55 11.83 -0.48 -20.64
N THR A 56 13.14 -0.39 -20.35
CA THR A 56 13.68 0.54 -19.35
C THR A 56 13.45 2.00 -19.74
N GLY A 57 13.63 2.36 -21.03
CA GLY A 57 13.38 3.71 -21.53
C GLY A 57 11.93 4.19 -21.35
N PRO A 58 10.92 3.44 -21.82
CA PRO A 58 9.51 3.75 -21.60
C PRO A 58 9.13 3.90 -20.12
N TYR A 59 9.62 3.03 -19.24
CA TYR A 59 9.35 3.15 -17.80
C TYR A 59 9.93 4.43 -17.19
N LEU A 60 11.15 4.82 -17.59
CA LEU A 60 11.76 6.08 -17.14
C LEU A 60 10.98 7.30 -17.63
N ALA A 61 10.49 7.27 -18.88
CA ALA A 61 9.66 8.34 -19.41
C ALA A 61 8.33 8.49 -18.63
N LEU A 62 7.65 7.38 -18.33
CA LEU A 62 6.44 7.38 -17.50
C LEU A 62 6.73 7.89 -16.08
N ALA A 63 7.80 7.43 -15.44
CA ALA A 63 8.21 7.89 -14.12
C ALA A 63 8.49 9.40 -14.11
N ALA A 64 9.15 9.92 -15.15
CA ALA A 64 9.41 11.35 -15.31
C ALA A 64 8.12 12.17 -15.47
N ILE A 65 7.18 11.70 -16.30
CA ILE A 65 5.87 12.36 -16.50
C ILE A 65 5.10 12.41 -15.17
N VAL A 66 4.95 11.27 -14.48
CA VAL A 66 4.23 11.18 -13.20
C VAL A 66 4.89 12.05 -12.13
N SER A 67 6.22 12.07 -12.10
CA SER A 67 6.98 12.94 -11.20
C SER A 67 6.74 14.41 -11.52
N GLY A 68 6.80 14.81 -12.79
CA GLY A 68 6.54 16.18 -13.23
C GLY A 68 5.15 16.69 -12.82
N ILE A 69 4.11 15.87 -13.01
CA ILE A 69 2.75 16.19 -12.56
C ILE A 69 2.70 16.36 -11.03
N SER A 70 3.35 15.47 -10.29
CA SER A 70 3.36 15.51 -8.84
C SER A 70 4.14 16.70 -8.28
N ILE A 71 5.27 17.06 -8.90
CA ILE A 71 6.09 18.24 -8.55
C ILE A 71 5.31 19.52 -8.83
N ALA A 72 4.67 19.64 -10.00
CA ALA A 72 3.84 20.80 -10.33
C ALA A 72 2.72 20.99 -9.30
N ALA A 73 2.05 19.90 -8.89
CA ALA A 73 1.03 19.94 -7.85
C ALA A 73 1.60 20.35 -6.47
N ILE A 74 2.78 19.87 -6.08
CA ILE A 74 3.49 20.30 -4.87
C ILE A 74 3.78 21.81 -4.91
N VAL A 75 4.36 22.31 -6.02
CA VAL A 75 4.73 23.73 -6.16
C VAL A 75 3.51 24.62 -6.02
N VAL A 76 2.41 24.27 -6.70
CA VAL A 76 1.13 25.00 -6.60
C VAL A 76 0.59 24.97 -5.16
N ASN A 77 0.67 23.82 -4.49
CA ASN A 77 0.20 23.70 -3.11
C ASN A 77 1.02 24.55 -2.13
N VAL A 78 2.35 24.49 -2.21
CA VAL A 78 3.25 25.27 -1.35
C VAL A 78 3.09 26.76 -1.61
N TRP A 79 3.02 27.18 -2.88
CA TRP A 79 2.81 28.59 -3.26
C TRP A 79 1.54 29.15 -2.64
N ASN A 80 0.45 28.38 -2.71
CA ASN A 80 -0.83 28.78 -2.13
C ASN A 80 -0.82 28.76 -0.59
N SER A 81 -0.07 27.85 0.05
CA SER A 81 0.10 27.84 1.52
C SER A 81 0.90 29.03 2.03
N VAL A 82 1.82 29.60 1.24
CA VAL A 82 2.52 30.84 1.59
C VAL A 82 1.53 32.01 1.68
N ARG A 83 0.58 32.05 0.73
CA ARG A 83 -0.42 33.12 0.64
C ARG A 83 -1.50 33.02 1.73
N SER A 84 -1.79 31.83 2.24
CA SER A 84 -2.85 31.61 3.24
C SER A 84 -2.38 31.71 4.70
N GLY A 85 -1.07 31.88 4.97
CA GLY A 85 -0.54 32.02 6.33
C GLY A 85 -0.63 30.73 7.18
N GLU A 86 -0.68 29.56 6.54
CA GLU A 86 -0.76 28.27 7.25
C GLU A 86 0.47 27.98 8.12
N LYS A 87 0.25 27.20 9.20
CA LYS A 87 1.35 26.72 10.07
C LYS A 87 2.41 25.95 9.28
N LEU A 88 3.68 26.14 9.62
CA LEU A 88 4.84 25.51 8.97
C LEU A 88 4.71 23.99 8.78
N VAL A 89 4.18 23.28 9.78
CA VAL A 89 3.99 21.82 9.72
C VAL A 89 2.99 21.43 8.64
N SER A 90 1.82 22.10 8.58
CA SER A 90 0.80 21.89 7.54
C SER A 90 1.34 22.18 6.15
N ARG A 91 2.18 23.21 6.03
CA ARG A 91 2.74 23.67 4.75
C ARG A 91 3.70 22.67 4.11
N PHE A 92 4.48 21.93 4.91
CA PHE A 92 5.55 21.06 4.39
C PHE A 92 5.31 19.57 4.61
N ALA A 93 4.45 19.16 5.55
CA ALA A 93 4.28 17.74 5.87
C ALA A 93 3.67 16.93 4.71
N GLU A 94 2.53 17.36 4.13
CA GLU A 94 1.93 16.63 3.00
C GLU A 94 2.80 16.67 1.73
N PRO A 95 3.34 17.84 1.30
CA PRO A 95 4.25 17.87 0.15
C PRO A 95 5.53 17.07 0.36
N GLY A 96 6.05 17.04 1.59
CA GLY A 96 7.22 16.25 1.96
C GLY A 96 6.99 14.75 1.74
N VAL A 97 5.84 14.23 2.16
CA VAL A 97 5.49 12.81 1.93
C VAL A 97 5.36 12.51 0.43
N VAL A 98 4.75 13.40 -0.35
CA VAL A 98 4.65 13.20 -1.80
C VAL A 98 6.03 13.22 -2.46
N ALA A 99 6.90 14.16 -2.09
CA ALA A 99 8.27 14.22 -2.59
C ALA A 99 9.06 12.94 -2.24
N LEU A 100 8.85 12.42 -1.05
CA LEU A 100 9.46 11.18 -0.59
C LEU A 100 9.00 9.99 -1.44
N VAL A 101 7.70 9.85 -1.69
CA VAL A 101 7.16 8.80 -2.59
C VAL A 101 7.70 8.93 -4.01
N ILE A 102 7.88 10.16 -4.53
CA ILE A 102 8.51 10.39 -5.84
C ILE A 102 9.97 9.89 -5.81
N GLY A 103 10.75 10.28 -4.81
CA GLY A 103 12.14 9.86 -4.65
C GLY A 103 12.27 8.34 -4.59
N SER A 104 11.39 7.67 -3.84
CA SER A 104 11.30 6.21 -3.80
C SER A 104 10.95 5.62 -5.16
N GLY A 105 10.04 6.23 -5.92
CA GLY A 105 9.73 5.84 -7.29
C GLY A 105 10.96 5.86 -8.21
N TRP A 106 11.81 6.88 -8.07
CA TRP A 106 13.07 6.98 -8.81
C TRP A 106 14.10 5.94 -8.37
N LEU A 107 14.18 5.62 -7.07
CA LEU A 107 15.03 4.52 -6.59
C LEU A 107 14.63 3.18 -7.21
N ILE A 108 13.33 2.93 -7.40
CA ILE A 108 12.84 1.74 -8.11
C ILE A 108 13.22 1.80 -9.59
N ALA A 109 12.92 2.92 -10.26
CA ALA A 109 13.12 3.05 -11.71
C ALA A 109 14.59 2.94 -12.12
N THR A 110 15.50 3.42 -11.26
CA THR A 110 16.95 3.32 -11.48
C THR A 110 17.53 2.00 -10.97
N MET A 111 16.91 1.40 -9.94
CA MET A 111 17.36 0.17 -9.28
C MET A 111 18.88 0.17 -9.04
N PRO A 112 19.39 1.06 -8.16
CA PRO A 112 20.83 1.17 -7.91
C PRO A 112 21.37 0.02 -7.03
N PHE A 113 20.51 -0.88 -6.56
CA PHE A 113 20.86 -1.93 -5.62
C PHE A 113 21.42 -3.16 -6.35
N SER A 114 22.63 -3.55 -5.98
CA SER A 114 23.29 -4.75 -6.50
C SER A 114 22.96 -6.02 -5.70
N SER A 115 22.35 -5.88 -4.52
CA SER A 115 22.01 -7.00 -3.65
C SER A 115 20.64 -6.80 -2.96
N PRO A 116 19.94 -7.90 -2.57
CA PRO A 116 18.61 -7.82 -1.97
C PRO A 116 18.60 -7.11 -0.61
N GLY A 117 19.64 -7.27 0.21
CA GLY A 117 19.66 -6.76 1.59
C GLY A 117 19.41 -5.24 1.71
N PRO A 118 20.24 -4.38 1.09
CA PRO A 118 20.04 -2.93 1.12
C PRO A 118 18.70 -2.49 0.51
N TYR A 119 18.22 -3.20 -0.52
CA TYR A 119 16.91 -2.95 -1.13
C TYR A 119 15.80 -3.17 -0.10
N VAL A 120 15.75 -4.36 0.52
CA VAL A 120 14.73 -4.73 1.50
C VAL A 120 14.75 -3.78 2.69
N ILE A 121 15.93 -3.45 3.22
CA ILE A 121 16.07 -2.50 4.34
C ILE A 121 15.53 -1.12 3.94
N GLY A 122 15.89 -0.62 2.76
CA GLY A 122 15.43 0.67 2.27
C GLY A 122 13.91 0.77 2.13
N PHE A 123 13.27 -0.26 1.56
CA PHE A 123 11.81 -0.28 1.39
C PHE A 123 11.06 -0.52 2.69
N ASN A 124 11.61 -1.28 3.64
CA ASN A 124 11.03 -1.41 4.98
C ASN A 124 11.07 -0.09 5.75
N LEU A 125 12.21 0.63 5.74
CA LEU A 125 12.31 1.94 6.36
C LEU A 125 11.34 2.94 5.72
N LEU A 126 11.21 2.89 4.40
CA LEU A 126 10.24 3.67 3.65
C LEU A 126 8.80 3.33 4.06
N LEU A 127 8.47 2.05 4.15
CA LEU A 127 7.13 1.58 4.53
C LEU A 127 6.75 2.08 5.91
N VAL A 128 7.64 1.90 6.90
CA VAL A 128 7.48 2.41 8.27
C VAL A 128 7.22 3.92 8.23
N LEU A 129 8.04 4.67 7.50
CA LEU A 129 7.90 6.12 7.39
C LEU A 129 6.55 6.52 6.76
N LEU A 130 6.07 5.80 5.75
CA LEU A 130 4.76 6.07 5.13
C LEU A 130 3.59 5.70 6.06
N ILE A 131 3.69 4.60 6.81
CA ILE A 131 2.69 4.18 7.79
C ILE A 131 2.57 5.23 8.90
N PHE A 132 3.68 5.54 9.59
CA PHE A 132 3.68 6.55 10.65
C PHE A 132 3.37 7.94 10.11
N GLY A 133 3.90 8.28 8.94
CA GLY A 133 3.60 9.54 8.25
C GLY A 133 2.10 9.70 7.96
N SER A 134 1.43 8.64 7.50
CA SER A 134 -0.01 8.66 7.25
C SER A 134 -0.83 8.84 8.53
N ILE A 135 -0.43 8.19 9.63
CA ILE A 135 -1.08 8.33 10.95
C ILE A 135 -0.91 9.76 11.47
N VAL A 136 0.33 10.28 11.49
CA VAL A 136 0.63 11.62 11.98
C VAL A 136 -0.07 12.69 11.12
N LEU A 137 -0.01 12.57 9.79
CA LEU A 137 -0.73 13.47 8.88
C LEU A 137 -2.25 13.38 9.08
N GLY A 138 -2.78 12.17 9.29
CA GLY A 138 -4.19 11.95 9.59
C GLY A 138 -4.61 12.65 10.88
N ILE A 139 -3.84 12.54 11.95
CA ILE A 139 -4.11 13.20 13.23
C ILE A 139 -4.03 14.73 13.08
N VAL A 140 -2.94 15.25 12.50
CA VAL A 140 -2.70 16.70 12.35
C VAL A 140 -3.78 17.35 11.48
N ASN A 141 -4.18 16.68 10.40
CA ASN A 141 -5.17 17.21 9.46
C ASN A 141 -6.62 16.80 9.81
N LYS A 142 -6.83 16.14 10.96
CA LYS A 142 -8.13 15.63 11.41
C LYS A 142 -8.84 14.75 10.36
N ARG A 143 -8.08 13.89 9.69
CA ARG A 143 -8.55 12.94 8.67
C ARG A 143 -8.44 11.52 9.20
N GLU A 144 -9.53 11.02 9.78
CA GLU A 144 -9.63 9.66 10.33
C GLU A 144 -9.29 8.59 9.29
N ALA A 145 -9.67 8.79 8.03
CA ALA A 145 -9.36 7.85 6.96
C ALA A 145 -7.86 7.60 6.75
N LEU A 146 -7.02 8.63 6.87
CA LEU A 146 -5.56 8.47 6.75
C LEU A 146 -4.98 7.70 7.95
N VAL A 147 -5.52 7.95 9.15
CA VAL A 147 -5.16 7.20 10.35
C VAL A 147 -5.52 5.73 10.20
N ASN A 148 -6.74 5.44 9.75
CA ASN A 148 -7.21 4.07 9.56
C ASN A 148 -6.38 3.32 8.52
N VAL A 149 -6.06 3.97 7.40
CA VAL A 149 -5.16 3.38 6.38
C VAL A 149 -3.81 3.03 6.98
N GLY A 150 -3.19 3.94 7.73
CA GLY A 150 -1.91 3.68 8.39
C GLY A 150 -1.98 2.53 9.39
N ILE A 151 -3.01 2.49 10.25
CA ILE A 151 -3.21 1.42 11.23
C ILE A 151 -3.41 0.06 10.54
N VAL A 152 -4.22 0.00 9.49
CA VAL A 152 -4.46 -1.26 8.74
C VAL A 152 -3.16 -1.79 8.16
N PHE A 153 -2.36 -0.94 7.50
CA PHE A 153 -1.08 -1.37 6.96
C PHE A 153 -0.06 -1.70 8.04
N PHE A 154 -0.07 -1.02 9.19
CA PHE A 154 0.77 -1.38 10.34
C PHE A 154 0.45 -2.78 10.85
N VAL A 155 -0.84 -3.11 11.01
CA VAL A 155 -1.26 -4.44 11.45
C VAL A 155 -0.89 -5.50 10.42
N ILE A 156 -1.11 -5.24 9.14
CA ILE A 156 -0.73 -6.17 8.05
C ILE A 156 0.78 -6.40 8.07
N ASP A 157 1.58 -5.34 8.07
CA ASP A 157 3.05 -5.42 8.07
C ASP A 157 3.56 -6.19 9.29
N LEU A 158 3.14 -5.80 10.49
CA LEU A 158 3.54 -6.48 11.72
C LEU A 158 3.15 -7.96 11.72
N SER A 159 1.94 -8.28 11.26
CA SER A 159 1.46 -9.67 11.17
C SER A 159 2.29 -10.48 10.18
N THR A 160 2.57 -9.93 9.00
CA THR A 160 3.37 -10.60 7.97
C THR A 160 4.78 -10.84 8.47
N ARG A 161 5.45 -9.83 9.05
CA ARG A 161 6.81 -9.96 9.58
C ARG A 161 6.90 -10.95 10.73
N TYR A 162 5.88 -10.98 11.59
CA TYR A 162 5.80 -11.96 12.65
C TYR A 162 5.68 -13.39 12.10
N ILE A 163 4.83 -13.60 11.10
CA ILE A 163 4.66 -14.91 10.46
C ILE A 163 5.95 -15.34 9.75
N GLU A 164 6.57 -14.44 8.98
CA GLU A 164 7.83 -14.69 8.27
C GLU A 164 8.93 -15.13 9.24
N LEU A 165 9.15 -14.36 10.32
CA LEU A 165 10.12 -14.72 11.36
C LEU A 165 9.79 -16.06 12.01
N THR A 166 8.51 -16.32 12.27
CA THR A 166 8.07 -17.57 12.92
C THR A 166 8.29 -18.77 12.00
N VAL A 167 7.98 -18.63 10.71
CA VAL A 167 8.15 -19.68 9.71
C VAL A 167 9.63 -19.96 9.44
N ASP A 168 10.46 -18.92 9.36
CA ASP A 168 11.91 -19.06 9.15
C ASP A 168 12.60 -19.80 10.31
N MET A 169 12.07 -19.67 11.53
CA MET A 169 12.57 -20.38 12.71
C MET A 169 11.92 -21.75 12.93
N LEU A 170 10.91 -22.12 12.14
CA LEU A 170 10.16 -23.35 12.34
C LEU A 170 10.85 -24.54 11.65
N ASP A 171 11.05 -25.62 12.38
CA ASP A 171 11.53 -26.86 11.78
C ASP A 171 10.53 -27.37 10.72
N THR A 172 11.06 -27.95 9.64
CA THR A 172 10.26 -28.44 8.50
C THR A 172 9.13 -29.38 8.93
N SER A 173 9.37 -30.23 9.93
CA SER A 173 8.36 -31.16 10.47
C SER A 173 7.21 -30.43 11.20
N LEU A 174 7.52 -29.42 12.01
CA LEU A 174 6.52 -28.61 12.71
C LEU A 174 5.70 -27.76 11.74
N ALA A 175 6.34 -27.20 10.71
CA ALA A 175 5.64 -26.50 9.63
C ALA A 175 4.61 -27.39 8.94
N PHE A 176 4.96 -28.65 8.66
CA PHE A 176 4.01 -29.63 8.10
C PHE A 176 2.85 -29.95 9.04
N ILE A 177 3.10 -30.13 10.34
CA ILE A 177 2.05 -30.45 11.31
C ILE A 177 1.09 -29.27 11.47
N VAL A 178 1.62 -28.07 11.73
CA VAL A 178 0.81 -26.86 11.92
C VAL A 178 0.06 -26.53 10.64
N GLY A 179 0.74 -26.56 9.49
CA GLY A 179 0.12 -26.33 8.17
C GLY A 179 -0.98 -27.35 7.86
N GLY A 180 -0.75 -28.64 8.14
CA GLY A 180 -1.73 -29.70 7.96
C GLY A 180 -2.97 -29.53 8.85
N LEU A 181 -2.78 -29.14 10.11
CA LEU A 181 -3.88 -28.86 11.04
C LEU A 181 -4.71 -27.65 10.58
N LEU A 182 -4.03 -26.61 10.09
CA LEU A 182 -4.64 -25.38 9.59
C LEU A 182 -5.45 -25.66 8.32
N LEU A 183 -4.91 -26.45 7.38
CA LEU A 183 -5.63 -26.90 6.18
C LEU A 183 -6.87 -27.72 6.52
N LEU A 184 -6.78 -28.64 7.50
CA LEU A 184 -7.94 -29.40 7.98
C LEU A 184 -9.01 -28.48 8.58
N GLY A 185 -8.60 -27.49 9.38
CA GLY A 185 -9.49 -26.51 9.98
C GLY A 185 -10.23 -25.67 8.95
N ILE A 186 -9.50 -25.12 7.96
CA ILE A 186 -10.08 -24.34 6.86
C ILE A 186 -11.00 -25.22 6.01
N GLY A 187 -10.55 -26.42 5.63
CA GLY A 187 -11.36 -27.36 4.85
C GLY A 187 -12.67 -27.71 5.54
N TYR A 188 -12.63 -27.93 6.86
CA TYR A 188 -13.83 -28.16 7.67
C TYR A 188 -14.74 -26.93 7.71
N ALA A 189 -14.21 -25.73 7.91
CA ALA A 189 -14.98 -24.49 7.91
C ALA A 189 -15.66 -24.25 6.54
N MET A 190 -14.94 -24.47 5.44
CA MET A 190 -15.46 -24.36 4.08
C MET A 190 -16.56 -25.39 3.82
N GLU A 191 -16.36 -26.66 4.21
CA GLU A 191 -17.38 -27.71 4.06
C GLU A 191 -18.64 -27.39 4.90
N ARG A 192 -18.46 -26.83 6.09
CA ARG A 192 -19.59 -26.37 6.92
C ARG A 192 -20.32 -25.19 6.28
N GLY A 193 -19.59 -24.27 5.65
CA GLY A 193 -20.15 -23.18 4.84
C GLY A 193 -20.95 -23.71 3.65
N ARG A 194 -20.38 -24.66 2.89
CA ARG A 194 -21.04 -25.33 1.76
C ARG A 194 -22.35 -25.99 2.19
N ARG A 195 -22.34 -26.75 3.29
CA ARG A 195 -23.55 -27.41 3.83
C ARG A 195 -24.63 -26.40 4.25
N ARG A 196 -24.25 -25.22 4.75
CA ARG A 196 -25.21 -24.14 5.07
C ARG A 196 -25.82 -23.54 3.81
N LEU A 197 -25.01 -23.28 2.79
CA LEU A 197 -25.49 -22.77 1.50
C LEU A 197 -26.42 -23.77 0.80
N LEU A 198 -26.07 -25.05 0.74
CA LEU A 198 -26.91 -26.09 0.13
C LEU A 198 -28.26 -26.26 0.84
N ARG A 199 -28.29 -26.11 2.18
CA ARG A 199 -29.54 -26.09 2.96
C ARG A 199 -30.40 -24.86 2.64
N GLN A 200 -29.78 -23.70 2.37
CA GLN A 200 -30.49 -22.48 2.00
C GLN A 200 -31.03 -22.54 0.56
N PHE A 201 -30.38 -23.26 -0.35
CA PHE A 201 -30.84 -23.44 -1.74
C PHE A 201 -31.89 -24.54 -1.93
N GLY A 202 -32.34 -25.20 -0.86
CA GLY A 202 -33.56 -26.01 -0.90
C GLY A 202 -33.57 -27.19 -1.89
N MET A 203 -32.42 -27.75 -2.27
CA MET A 203 -32.35 -28.98 -3.07
C MET A 203 -32.50 -30.23 -2.20
N MET A 204 -33.50 -30.26 -1.32
CA MET A 204 -34.05 -31.51 -0.82
C MET A 204 -35.27 -31.82 -1.66
N GLU A 205 -35.06 -32.76 -2.58
CA GLU A 205 -36.04 -33.49 -3.37
C GLU A 205 -37.42 -33.52 -2.70
N VAL A 206 -38.41 -32.98 -3.40
CA VAL A 206 -39.82 -33.20 -3.13
C VAL A 206 -40.08 -34.70 -3.33
N THR A 207 -40.01 -35.47 -2.25
CA THR A 207 -40.64 -36.79 -2.19
C THR A 207 -42.13 -36.54 -2.21
N SER A 208 -42.72 -36.63 -3.39
CA SER A 208 -44.17 -36.76 -3.54
C SER A 208 -44.47 -38.25 -3.59
N ASP A 209 -45.01 -38.76 -2.49
CA ASP A 209 -45.72 -40.03 -2.43
C ASP A 209 -46.81 -40.05 -3.52
N THR A 210 -46.82 -41.14 -4.28
CA THR A 210 -48.02 -41.69 -4.93
C THR A 210 -48.06 -43.18 -4.66
#